data_AF-A0A7C7SJW7-F1
#
_entry.id   AF-A0A7C7SJW7-F1
#
_cell.length_a   1.000
_cell.length_b   1.000
_cell.length_c   1.000
_cell.angle_alpha   90.00
_cell.angle_beta   90.00
_cell.angle_gamma   90.00
#
_symmetry.space_group_name_H-M   'P 1'
#
loop_
_entity.id
_entity.type
_entity.pdbx_description
1 polymer ?
#
loop_
_entity_poly.entity_id
_entity_poly.type
_entity_poly.pdbx_seq_one_letter_code
_entity_poly.pdbx_strand_id
1 'polypeptide(L)'
;AWAPSGDPKRGWTRLLAQADTRQSRQSPEGPFEVNPLEQTVMGEAEGAERRKYHRIGTDQVISFAEVDSAAQLAVSKNLSTGGISFEAVGIEINLDHVPQRETGMTPYEIMLSESQERMLLVARRGREAEVEQVFEKWDLHAVRIGEVTGDGLLRIRDQGQVVAEIPNRPLADRAPLYDRPTMRPAYLDDANHLDLATLAPPADPRRIWLDLLDTPAVASKRWVYRQYDHMVRTNTVVLPGLGAGVVRVKGTARALVFSLDGNGRHCFLDPAEGGRLAVAEAARNVACAGAVPIGATNCLNFGNPERPEIMWQFSQAVDGIAEACRALDVPITGGNVSLYNETDGQAIYPTPVLGVVGVLDDVTHVLTRVFPEPDLEIVLLGDPAGGLGGSEYLKQAHGLVRGAPAPVDLDRERALQELLVDAARGRWIRSAHDGSDGGLAVTLAECCVESGAVGAQVDLPESVESVERDDRFGVVQALFGEAPSRVVVSVATGQRERLLSRARERAVPAVVIGRTGGDRIRLAVAGEQVADIGLDEAEQAWGQGLTRHFETVASREA
;
A
#
# COMPACT_ATOMS: atom_id res chain seq x y z
N ALA A 1 -32.57 21.52 38.97
CA ALA A 1 -32.61 22.96 38.61
C ALA A 1 -31.25 23.37 38.07
N TRP A 2 -31.03 23.17 36.78
CA TRP A 2 -29.98 23.83 35.99
C TRP A 2 -30.56 23.84 34.58
N ALA A 3 -31.13 24.98 34.19
CA ALA A 3 -31.67 25.21 32.87
C ALA A 3 -30.53 25.72 31.96
N PRO A 4 -30.41 25.26 30.70
CA PRO A 4 -29.58 25.95 29.74
C PRO A 4 -30.38 27.12 29.18
N SER A 5 -30.10 28.33 29.69
CA SER A 5 -30.57 29.59 29.13
C SER A 5 -29.71 29.99 27.93
N GLY A 6 -30.37 30.12 26.78
CA GLY A 6 -30.08 30.85 25.53
C GLY A 6 -28.68 31.43 25.23
N ASP A 7 -28.20 31.17 24.00
CA ASP A 7 -28.23 32.13 22.88
C ASP A 7 -27.69 31.47 21.58
N PRO A 8 -28.48 31.34 20.48
CA PRO A 8 -28.01 30.76 19.22
C PRO A 8 -27.14 31.69 18.34
N LYS A 9 -26.81 32.92 18.77
CA LYS A 9 -26.15 33.91 17.91
C LYS A 9 -24.62 33.96 18.01
N ARG A 10 -23.93 32.85 17.76
CA ARG A 10 -22.48 32.86 17.49
C ARG A 10 -22.19 32.30 16.11
N GLY A 11 -22.31 33.16 15.10
CA GLY A 11 -21.83 32.89 13.73
C GLY A 11 -20.31 32.66 13.69
N TRP A 12 -19.85 31.85 12.74
CA TRP A 12 -18.46 31.41 12.62
C TRP A 12 -17.90 31.78 11.25
N THR A 13 -16.62 32.12 11.17
CA THR A 13 -15.99 32.64 9.95
C THR A 13 -15.13 31.56 9.27
N ARG A 14 -15.17 31.46 7.93
CA ARG A 14 -14.28 30.58 7.16
C ARG A 14 -13.18 31.37 6.45
N LEU A 15 -12.00 30.76 6.35
CA LEU A 15 -10.89 31.25 5.52
C LEU A 15 -10.59 30.16 4.48
N LEU A 16 -10.49 30.54 3.21
CA LEU A 16 -9.91 29.70 2.17
C LEU A 16 -8.44 30.04 2.10
N ALA A 17 -7.55 29.07 2.23
CA ALA A 17 -6.15 29.31 1.96
C ALA A 17 -5.76 28.72 0.60
N GLN A 18 -5.22 29.58 -0.27
CA GLN A 18 -4.59 29.18 -1.51
C GLN A 18 -3.08 29.18 -1.29
N ALA A 19 -2.48 28.01 -1.43
CA ALA A 19 -1.03 27.87 -1.51
C ALA A 19 -0.64 27.85 -2.98
N ASP A 20 -0.03 28.91 -3.51
CA ASP A 20 0.53 28.91 -4.86
C ASP A 20 2.00 28.47 -4.78
N THR A 21 2.28 27.18 -4.98
CA THR A 21 3.63 26.63 -4.81
C THR A 21 4.48 26.70 -6.09
N ARG A 22 4.52 27.84 -6.80
CA ARG A 22 5.46 28.00 -7.93
C ARG A 22 6.08 29.38 -8.05
N GLN A 23 7.11 29.66 -7.24
CA GLN A 23 8.15 30.62 -7.61
C GLN A 23 9.48 30.38 -6.86
N SER A 24 10.37 29.54 -7.43
CA SER A 24 11.82 29.81 -7.55
C SER A 24 12.55 28.59 -8.13
N ARG A 25 12.60 28.48 -9.47
CA ARG A 25 13.67 27.71 -10.14
C ARG A 25 14.78 28.70 -10.50
N GLN A 26 15.81 28.75 -9.68
CA GLN A 26 17.14 29.21 -10.11
C GLN A 26 18.19 28.28 -9.50
N SER A 27 18.87 27.54 -10.38
CA SER A 27 20.10 26.81 -10.08
C SER A 27 21.23 27.81 -9.74
N PRO A 28 22.24 27.38 -8.98
CA PRO A 28 23.54 27.27 -9.62
C PRO A 28 24.33 26.01 -9.24
N GLU A 29 25.15 25.62 -10.21
CA GLU A 29 26.15 24.54 -10.22
C GLU A 29 27.31 24.78 -9.24
N GLY A 30 27.88 23.69 -8.69
CA GLY A 30 29.17 23.69 -7.99
C GLY A 30 29.35 22.47 -7.07
N PRO A 31 30.55 21.83 -7.02
CA PRO A 31 30.73 20.52 -6.41
C PRO A 31 30.84 20.62 -4.88
N PHE A 32 30.11 19.76 -4.15
CA PHE A 32 30.26 19.63 -2.70
C PHE A 32 31.17 18.45 -2.37
N GLU A 33 32.38 18.74 -1.90
CA GLU A 33 33.24 17.79 -1.19
C GLU A 33 32.64 17.45 0.18
N VAL A 34 32.60 16.16 0.50
CA VAL A 34 32.16 15.61 1.78
C VAL A 34 33.38 15.49 2.68
N ASN A 35 33.36 16.09 3.88
CA ASN A 35 34.30 15.79 4.94
C ASN A 35 33.53 15.39 6.22
N PRO A 36 33.87 14.29 6.92
CA PRO A 36 33.04 13.73 7.97
C PRO A 36 33.47 14.17 9.38
N LEU A 37 32.52 14.03 10.30
CA LEU A 37 32.64 14.05 11.77
C LEU A 37 32.86 15.41 12.45
N GLU A 38 31.85 15.82 13.21
CA GLU A 38 32.05 16.20 14.62
C GLU A 38 30.75 16.04 15.43
N GLN A 39 30.84 15.22 16.48
CA GLN A 39 29.87 15.12 17.57
C GLN A 39 29.95 16.39 18.45
N THR A 40 28.97 16.55 19.37
CA THR A 40 28.78 17.61 20.39
C THR A 40 28.06 18.86 19.83
N VAL A 41 26.91 19.34 20.32
CA VAL A 41 26.39 19.52 21.68
C VAL A 41 24.85 19.42 21.68
N MET A 42 24.29 18.50 22.46
CA MET A 42 22.85 18.40 22.76
C MET A 42 22.56 19.25 24.00
N GLY A 43 21.83 20.36 23.85
CA GLY A 43 21.41 21.18 25.01
C GLY A 43 20.60 22.43 24.69
N GLU A 44 20.77 23.05 23.51
CA GLU A 44 20.13 24.36 23.23
C GLU A 44 19.24 24.38 21.95
N ALA A 45 19.17 23.28 21.20
CA ALA A 45 18.44 23.23 19.93
C ALA A 45 16.90 23.07 20.06
N GLU A 46 16.39 22.59 21.20
CA GLU A 46 14.94 22.35 21.38
C GLU A 46 14.10 23.64 21.36
N GLY A 47 14.68 24.79 21.74
CA GLY A 47 14.02 26.09 21.70
C GLY A 47 14.01 26.76 20.32
N ALA A 48 15.00 26.45 19.48
CA ALA A 48 15.16 27.06 18.16
C ALA A 48 14.34 26.36 17.07
N GLU A 49 14.19 25.03 17.12
CA GLU A 49 13.35 24.30 16.16
C GLU A 49 11.85 24.61 16.31
N ARG A 50 11.37 24.83 17.54
CA ARG A 50 9.97 25.24 17.77
C ARG A 50 9.62 26.60 17.15
N ARG A 51 10.59 27.50 16.97
CA ARG A 51 10.37 28.84 16.37
C ARG A 51 10.22 28.79 14.84
N LYS A 52 10.85 27.82 14.17
CA LYS A 52 10.70 27.65 12.71
C LYS A 52 9.26 27.28 12.33
N TYR A 53 8.60 26.47 13.16
CA TYR A 53 7.26 25.95 12.89
C TYR A 53 6.22 26.50 13.86
N HIS A 54 5.89 27.80 13.74
CA HIS A 54 4.58 28.27 14.19
C HIS A 54 3.54 27.57 13.31
N ARG A 55 2.95 26.50 13.84
CA ARG A 55 1.87 25.74 13.21
C ARG A 55 0.55 26.36 13.67
N ILE A 56 -0.48 26.23 12.86
CA ILE A 56 -1.84 26.51 13.29
C ILE A 56 -2.10 25.64 14.54
N GLY A 57 -2.45 26.29 15.65
CA GLY A 57 -2.80 25.61 16.89
C GLY A 57 -4.14 24.87 16.75
N THR A 58 -4.28 23.72 17.41
CA THR A 58 -5.53 22.93 17.40
C THR A 58 -6.73 23.68 18.00
N ASP A 59 -6.48 24.80 18.68
CA ASP A 59 -7.46 25.69 19.30
C ASP A 59 -7.87 26.87 18.41
N GLN A 60 -7.19 27.08 17.27
CA GLN A 60 -7.46 28.13 16.27
C GLN A 60 -8.40 27.65 15.16
N VAL A 61 -8.36 26.35 14.82
CA VAL A 61 -9.08 25.76 13.67
C VAL A 61 -9.99 24.64 14.12
N ILE A 62 -11.21 24.64 13.56
CA ILE A 62 -12.25 23.66 13.88
C ILE A 62 -12.24 22.50 12.87
N SER A 63 -11.94 22.77 11.60
CA SER A 63 -11.90 21.75 10.53
C SER A 63 -11.03 22.19 9.35
N PHE A 64 -10.49 21.20 8.63
CA PHE A 64 -9.69 21.32 7.41
C PHE A 64 -10.21 20.33 6.37
N ALA A 65 -10.32 20.73 5.09
CA ALA A 65 -10.71 19.84 4.00
C ALA A 65 -10.11 20.31 2.68
N GLU A 66 -9.45 19.40 1.95
CA GLU A 66 -8.93 19.63 0.59
C GLU A 66 -10.07 19.91 -0.38
N VAL A 67 -9.88 20.80 -1.35
CA VAL A 67 -10.94 21.20 -2.28
C VAL A 67 -10.89 20.39 -3.59
N ASP A 68 -11.62 19.28 -3.65
CA ASP A 68 -12.02 18.57 -4.87
C ASP A 68 -13.46 18.93 -5.32
N SER A 69 -13.96 18.34 -6.43
CA SER A 69 -15.32 18.60 -6.95
C SER A 69 -16.44 18.24 -5.97
N ALA A 70 -16.18 17.41 -4.95
CA ALA A 70 -17.10 17.07 -3.87
C ALA A 70 -16.82 17.82 -2.56
N ALA A 71 -15.71 18.54 -2.45
CA ALA A 71 -15.20 19.04 -1.18
C ALA A 71 -15.90 20.29 -0.64
N GLN A 72 -16.42 21.15 -1.51
CA GLN A 72 -17.21 22.30 -1.06
C GLN A 72 -18.53 21.83 -0.41
N LEU A 73 -19.02 20.64 -0.79
CA LEU A 73 -20.08 19.90 -0.11
C LEU A 73 -19.55 19.15 1.13
N ALA A 74 -18.32 18.61 1.08
CA ALA A 74 -17.73 17.78 2.15
C ALA A 74 -17.28 18.53 3.41
N VAL A 75 -17.07 19.85 3.39
CA VAL A 75 -16.73 20.60 4.62
C VAL A 75 -17.89 20.57 5.64
N SER A 76 -19.10 20.27 5.18
CA SER A 76 -20.24 19.86 6.02
C SER A 76 -19.92 18.65 6.93
N LYS A 77 -19.14 17.68 6.43
CA LYS A 77 -18.96 16.33 7.00
C LYS A 77 -17.80 16.23 8.01
N ASN A 78 -16.76 17.07 7.91
CA ASN A 78 -15.51 16.96 8.69
C ASN A 78 -15.48 17.66 10.07
N LEU A 79 -16.57 18.27 10.54
CA LEU A 79 -16.64 19.05 11.79
C LEU A 79 -16.81 18.22 13.10
N SER A 80 -16.53 16.91 13.07
CA SER A 80 -16.92 15.94 14.12
C SER A 80 -16.04 15.90 15.37
N THR A 81 -14.83 16.48 15.37
CA THR A 81 -13.92 16.46 16.52
C THR A 81 -14.25 17.50 17.60
N GLY A 82 -15.25 18.37 17.38
CA GLY A 82 -15.62 19.47 18.28
C GLY A 82 -16.97 19.35 19.00
N GLY A 83 -17.70 18.24 18.86
CA GLY A 83 -18.99 18.03 19.54
C GLY A 83 -20.20 18.79 18.93
N ILE A 84 -20.17 19.06 17.63
CA ILE A 84 -21.27 19.73 16.91
C ILE A 84 -22.22 18.66 16.34
N SER A 85 -23.50 18.72 16.70
CA SER A 85 -24.55 17.92 16.04
C SER A 85 -24.75 18.42 14.61
N PHE A 86 -24.64 17.52 13.64
CA PHE A 86 -24.73 17.78 12.19
C PHE A 86 -26.06 18.39 11.73
N GLU A 87 -27.10 18.35 12.56
CA GLU A 87 -28.49 18.58 12.13
C GLU A 87 -28.87 20.04 11.83
N ALA A 88 -28.01 21.03 12.12
CA ALA A 88 -28.34 22.46 12.00
C ALA A 88 -27.26 23.34 11.34
N VAL A 89 -26.21 22.77 10.74
CA VAL A 89 -25.08 23.57 10.23
C VAL A 89 -25.24 23.86 8.73
N GLY A 90 -25.34 25.15 8.39
CA GLY A 90 -25.33 25.68 7.03
C GLY A 90 -24.03 26.42 6.70
N ILE A 91 -23.85 26.80 5.44
CA ILE A 91 -22.68 27.49 4.93
C ILE A 91 -23.15 28.54 3.91
N GLU A 92 -22.75 29.79 4.09
CA GLU A 92 -22.88 30.83 3.07
C GLU A 92 -21.50 31.12 2.45
N ILE A 93 -21.41 31.05 1.12
CA ILE A 93 -20.19 31.35 0.35
C ILE A 93 -20.48 32.52 -0.59
N ASN A 94 -19.60 33.53 -0.59
CA ASN A 94 -19.60 34.62 -1.55
C ASN A 94 -18.52 34.41 -2.61
N LEU A 95 -18.94 34.20 -3.86
CA LEU A 95 -18.05 33.97 -5.00
C LEU A 95 -17.22 35.20 -5.36
N ASP A 96 -17.69 36.40 -5.03
CA ASP A 96 -16.94 37.65 -5.24
C ASP A 96 -15.59 37.65 -4.49
N HIS A 97 -15.47 36.84 -3.44
CA HIS A 97 -14.27 36.74 -2.61
C HIS A 97 -13.41 35.52 -2.94
N VAL A 98 -13.89 34.60 -3.77
CA VAL A 98 -13.13 33.41 -4.16
C VAL A 98 -12.04 33.85 -5.14
N PRO A 99 -10.76 33.59 -4.86
CA PRO A 99 -9.70 33.89 -5.82
C PRO A 99 -9.90 33.12 -7.13
N GLN A 100 -9.89 33.83 -8.26
CA GLN A 100 -10.10 33.27 -9.59
C GLN A 100 -8.84 33.42 -10.43
N ARG A 101 -8.46 32.34 -11.12
CA ARG A 101 -7.32 32.37 -12.06
C ARG A 101 -7.72 32.96 -13.42
N GLU A 102 -8.98 32.78 -13.80
CA GLU A 102 -9.50 33.16 -15.11
C GLU A 102 -10.62 34.21 -14.95
N THR A 103 -10.67 35.18 -15.85
CA THR A 103 -11.69 36.23 -15.82
C THR A 103 -12.98 35.75 -16.45
N GLY A 104 -14.12 36.15 -15.88
CA GLY A 104 -15.43 35.88 -16.46
C GLY A 104 -15.95 34.46 -16.21
N MET A 105 -15.38 33.76 -15.22
CA MET A 105 -15.92 32.47 -14.77
C MET A 105 -17.33 32.65 -14.23
N THR A 106 -18.24 31.77 -14.64
CA THR A 106 -19.60 31.70 -14.13
C THR A 106 -19.63 31.12 -12.71
N PRO A 107 -20.68 31.36 -11.92
CA PRO A 107 -20.86 30.70 -10.63
C PRO A 107 -20.71 29.17 -10.67
N TYR A 108 -21.18 28.56 -11.77
CA TYR A 108 -21.08 27.12 -11.99
C TYR A 108 -19.62 26.67 -12.15
N GLU A 109 -18.85 27.36 -12.98
CA GLU A 109 -17.43 27.06 -13.20
C GLU A 109 -16.58 27.29 -11.94
N ILE A 110 -16.88 28.33 -11.15
CA ILE A 110 -16.16 28.60 -9.90
C ILE A 110 -16.41 27.47 -8.89
N MET A 111 -17.66 27.03 -8.75
CA MET A 111 -18.08 26.02 -7.76
C MET A 111 -17.61 24.60 -8.11
N LEU A 112 -17.57 24.25 -9.41
CA LEU A 112 -17.21 22.89 -9.87
C LEU A 112 -15.78 22.78 -10.40
N SER A 113 -15.00 23.86 -10.34
CA SER A 113 -13.59 23.82 -10.67
C SER A 113 -12.85 22.82 -9.78
N GLU A 114 -12.04 21.94 -10.40
CA GLU A 114 -11.12 21.00 -9.75
C GLU A 114 -9.67 21.51 -9.78
N SER A 115 -9.50 22.83 -9.71
CA SER A 115 -8.16 23.43 -9.61
C SER A 115 -7.42 22.87 -8.38
N GLN A 116 -6.18 22.45 -8.59
CA GLN A 116 -5.34 21.80 -7.59
C GLN A 116 -4.82 22.78 -6.52
N GLU A 117 -4.27 22.25 -5.43
CA GLU A 117 -3.59 23.01 -4.36
C GLU A 117 -4.50 24.03 -3.61
N ARG A 118 -5.80 23.71 -3.49
CA ARG A 118 -6.78 24.54 -2.76
C ARG A 118 -7.24 23.86 -1.48
N MET A 119 -7.35 24.65 -0.42
CA MET A 119 -7.74 24.19 0.91
C MET A 119 -8.86 25.04 1.51
N LEU A 120 -9.85 24.40 2.11
CA LEU A 120 -10.89 25.10 2.87
C LEU A 120 -10.74 24.89 4.38
N LEU A 121 -10.79 26.00 5.12
CA LEU A 121 -10.57 26.05 6.56
C LEU A 121 -11.75 26.70 7.28
N VAL A 122 -12.14 26.10 8.41
CA VAL A 122 -13.07 26.72 9.36
C VAL A 122 -12.29 27.24 10.56
N ALA A 123 -12.11 28.57 10.61
CA ALA A 123 -11.45 29.22 11.72
C ALA A 123 -12.43 29.45 12.88
N ARG A 124 -11.93 29.35 14.12
CA ARG A 124 -12.73 29.71 15.29
C ARG A 124 -12.99 31.21 15.28
N ARG A 125 -14.25 31.61 15.49
CA ARG A 125 -14.65 33.02 15.55
C ARG A 125 -13.79 33.79 16.55
N GLY A 126 -13.24 34.93 16.14
CA GLY A 126 -12.37 35.78 16.94
C GLY A 126 -10.88 35.42 16.87
N ARG A 127 -10.51 34.37 16.12
CA ARG A 127 -9.11 33.93 15.92
C ARG A 127 -8.70 33.91 14.45
N GLU A 128 -9.49 34.52 13.58
CA GLU A 128 -9.25 34.60 12.14
C GLU A 128 -7.89 35.25 11.85
N ALA A 129 -7.58 36.37 12.51
CA ALA A 129 -6.32 37.08 12.33
C ALA A 129 -5.10 36.23 12.72
N GLU A 130 -5.22 35.36 13.72
CA GLU A 130 -4.13 34.45 14.09
C GLU A 130 -3.87 33.42 12.98
N VAL A 131 -4.94 32.92 12.35
CA VAL A 131 -4.84 32.01 11.21
C VAL A 131 -4.22 32.72 10.02
N GLU A 132 -4.72 33.91 9.66
CA GLU A 132 -4.20 34.73 8.55
C GLU A 132 -2.71 35.02 8.71
N GLN A 133 -2.25 35.37 9.91
CA GLN A 133 -0.82 35.58 10.21
C GLN A 133 0.04 34.34 9.99
N VAL A 134 -0.50 33.13 10.25
CA VAL A 134 0.23 31.90 9.96
C VAL A 134 0.39 31.73 8.45
N PHE A 135 -0.65 31.98 7.66
CA PHE A 135 -0.56 31.89 6.20
C PHE A 135 0.37 32.96 5.61
N GLU A 136 0.28 34.20 6.08
CA GLU A 136 1.16 35.31 5.66
C GLU A 136 2.64 35.00 5.93
N LYS A 137 2.95 34.40 7.09
CA LYS A 137 4.32 33.94 7.40
C LYS A 137 4.89 33.00 6.34
N TRP A 138 4.03 32.19 5.70
CA TRP A 138 4.42 31.22 4.65
C TRP A 138 4.20 31.75 3.24
N ASP A 139 3.92 33.05 3.08
CA ASP A 139 3.61 33.69 1.79
C ASP A 139 2.42 33.02 1.07
N LEU A 140 1.43 32.61 1.85
CA LEU A 140 0.20 31.99 1.35
C LEU A 140 -0.97 32.95 1.58
N HIS A 141 -1.90 32.98 0.64
CA HIS A 141 -3.08 33.83 0.72
C HIS A 141 -4.23 33.09 1.40
N ALA A 142 -4.66 33.57 2.57
CA ALA A 142 -5.89 33.14 3.23
C ALA A 142 -6.98 34.21 3.07
N VAL A 143 -8.05 33.90 2.34
CA VAL A 143 -9.15 34.81 2.02
C VAL A 143 -10.45 34.32 2.63
N ARG A 144 -11.16 35.21 3.33
CA ARG A 144 -12.50 34.90 3.84
C ARG A 144 -13.52 34.89 2.71
N ILE A 145 -13.97 33.69 2.33
CA ILE A 145 -14.99 33.52 1.28
C ILE A 145 -16.41 33.34 1.82
N GLY A 146 -16.60 33.20 3.13
CA GLY A 146 -17.92 32.85 3.67
C GLY A 146 -17.99 32.68 5.18
N GLU A 147 -19.13 32.16 5.64
CA GLU A 147 -19.41 31.90 7.05
C GLU A 147 -20.27 30.65 7.26
N VAL A 148 -20.16 30.07 8.46
CA VAL A 148 -20.99 28.94 8.89
C VAL A 148 -22.25 29.49 9.55
N THR A 149 -23.39 29.02 9.10
CA THR A 149 -24.72 29.42 9.56
C THR A 149 -25.38 28.31 10.38
N GLY A 150 -26.44 28.65 11.11
CA GLY A 150 -27.23 27.72 11.92
C GLY A 150 -28.54 27.28 11.28
N ASP A 151 -28.74 27.56 9.98
CA ASP A 151 -29.98 27.32 9.24
C ASP A 151 -29.97 26.02 8.42
N GLY A 152 -28.84 25.30 8.37
CA GLY A 152 -28.72 24.03 7.65
C GLY A 152 -28.70 24.15 6.11
N LEU A 153 -28.54 25.36 5.58
CA LEU A 153 -28.55 25.62 4.13
C LEU A 153 -27.14 25.85 3.58
N LEU A 154 -26.85 25.31 2.40
CA LEU A 154 -25.74 25.75 1.56
C LEU A 154 -26.25 26.88 0.68
N ARG A 155 -25.75 28.10 0.89
CA ARG A 155 -26.10 29.31 0.13
C ARG A 155 -24.89 29.84 -0.61
N ILE A 156 -25.01 29.99 -1.93
CA ILE A 156 -23.97 30.56 -2.80
C ILE A 156 -24.45 31.92 -3.27
N ARG A 157 -23.60 32.94 -3.10
CA ARG A 157 -23.86 34.30 -3.50
C ARG A 157 -22.85 34.75 -4.53
N ASP A 158 -23.31 35.48 -5.54
CA ASP A 158 -22.49 36.08 -6.58
C ASP A 158 -23.05 37.47 -6.88
N GLN A 159 -22.18 38.49 -6.87
CA GLN A 159 -22.56 39.89 -7.10
C GLN A 159 -23.77 40.35 -6.24
N GLY A 160 -23.79 39.90 -4.98
CA GLY A 160 -24.84 40.19 -4.00
C GLY A 160 -26.14 39.38 -4.15
N GLN A 161 -26.32 38.61 -5.22
CA GLN A 161 -27.49 37.76 -5.47
C GLN A 161 -27.29 36.33 -4.96
N VAL A 162 -28.35 35.66 -4.54
CA VAL A 162 -28.31 34.22 -4.21
C VAL A 162 -28.47 33.44 -5.50
N VAL A 163 -27.40 32.75 -5.92
CA VAL A 163 -27.37 31.97 -7.17
C VAL A 163 -27.62 30.48 -6.96
N ALA A 164 -27.42 29.98 -5.73
CA ALA A 164 -27.85 28.65 -5.31
C ALA A 164 -28.21 28.64 -3.82
N GLU A 165 -29.28 27.94 -3.47
CA GLU A 165 -29.67 27.69 -2.08
C GLU A 165 -30.24 26.28 -1.98
N ILE A 166 -29.53 25.40 -1.26
CA ILE A 166 -29.89 23.99 -1.17
C ILE A 166 -29.74 23.51 0.28
N PRO A 167 -30.69 22.71 0.80
CA PRO A 167 -30.49 22.07 2.10
C PRO A 167 -29.25 21.17 2.10
N ASN A 168 -28.38 21.36 3.09
CA ASN A 168 -27.09 20.68 3.18
C ASN A 168 -27.24 19.15 3.38
N ARG A 169 -28.22 18.72 4.19
CA ARG A 169 -28.44 17.30 4.53
C ARG A 169 -28.81 16.41 3.32
N PRO A 170 -29.77 16.77 2.45
CA PRO A 170 -30.04 16.02 1.23
C PRO A 170 -28.83 15.82 0.32
N LEU A 171 -27.93 16.79 0.26
CA LEU A 171 -26.72 16.73 -0.57
C LEU A 171 -25.68 15.76 -0.02
N ALA A 172 -25.55 15.66 1.31
CA ALA A 172 -24.54 14.82 1.95
C ALA A 172 -25.03 13.40 2.27
N ASP A 173 -26.27 13.25 2.74
CA ASP A 173 -26.73 12.02 3.41
C ASP A 173 -27.89 11.32 2.70
N ARG A 174 -28.48 11.92 1.65
CA ARG A 174 -29.66 11.36 0.97
C ARG A 174 -29.40 11.00 -0.49
N ALA A 175 -28.15 10.76 -0.86
CA ALA A 175 -27.85 10.07 -2.11
C ALA A 175 -28.60 8.72 -2.09
N PRO A 176 -29.32 8.36 -3.18
CA PRO A 176 -30.02 7.08 -3.23
C PRO A 176 -29.05 5.91 -3.02
N LEU A 177 -29.40 5.02 -2.11
CA LEU A 177 -28.71 3.73 -1.96
C LEU A 177 -29.36 2.76 -2.93
N TYR A 178 -28.54 2.10 -3.74
CA TYR A 178 -29.00 1.13 -4.72
C TYR A 178 -28.72 -0.27 -4.21
N ASP A 179 -29.78 -1.08 -4.08
CA ASP A 179 -29.66 -2.53 -3.97
C ASP A 179 -29.55 -3.10 -5.39
N ARG A 180 -28.35 -3.51 -5.77
CA ARG A 180 -28.03 -3.92 -7.14
C ARG A 180 -28.05 -5.44 -7.24
N PRO A 181 -28.61 -6.00 -8.33
CA PRO A 181 -28.59 -7.45 -8.54
C PRO A 181 -27.15 -7.96 -8.63
N THR A 182 -26.90 -9.15 -8.10
CA THR A 182 -25.61 -9.84 -8.15
C THR A 182 -25.77 -11.21 -8.78
N MET A 183 -24.84 -11.63 -9.64
CA MET A 183 -24.84 -12.96 -10.26
C MET A 183 -23.41 -13.47 -10.38
N ARG A 184 -23.15 -14.73 -10.02
CA ARG A 184 -21.82 -15.31 -10.21
C ARG A 184 -21.47 -15.35 -11.71
N PRO A 185 -20.32 -14.80 -12.15
CA PRO A 185 -19.92 -14.85 -13.54
C PRO A 185 -19.77 -16.29 -14.06
N ALA A 186 -20.36 -16.58 -15.22
CA ALA A 186 -20.32 -17.92 -15.82
C ALA A 186 -18.89 -18.33 -16.27
N TYR A 187 -18.02 -17.36 -16.56
CA TYR A 187 -16.65 -17.64 -17.01
C TYR A 187 -15.80 -18.32 -15.93
N LEU A 188 -16.17 -18.21 -14.65
CA LEU A 188 -15.36 -18.72 -13.53
C LEU A 188 -15.21 -20.23 -13.54
N ASP A 189 -16.18 -20.98 -14.08
CA ASP A 189 -16.09 -22.43 -14.15
C ASP A 189 -15.02 -22.88 -15.16
N ASP A 190 -14.94 -22.20 -16.30
CA ASP A 190 -13.87 -22.43 -17.29
C ASP A 190 -12.52 -21.91 -16.78
N ALA A 191 -12.49 -20.68 -16.24
CA ALA A 191 -11.24 -20.07 -15.78
C ALA A 191 -10.59 -20.87 -14.64
N ASN A 192 -11.37 -21.45 -13.73
CA ASN A 192 -10.83 -22.27 -12.64
C ASN A 192 -10.50 -23.72 -13.05
N HIS A 193 -10.82 -24.12 -14.29
CA HIS A 193 -10.40 -25.42 -14.80
C HIS A 193 -8.99 -25.35 -15.39
N LEU A 194 -8.01 -25.90 -14.66
CA LEU A 194 -6.63 -26.05 -15.09
C LEU A 194 -6.27 -27.53 -15.24
N ASP A 195 -5.95 -27.95 -16.46
CA ASP A 195 -5.44 -29.29 -16.75
C ASP A 195 -3.99 -29.21 -17.26
N LEU A 196 -3.04 -29.49 -16.37
CA LEU A 196 -1.61 -29.48 -16.70
C LEU A 196 -1.24 -30.50 -17.78
N ALA A 197 -2.02 -31.58 -17.94
CA ALA A 197 -1.77 -32.59 -18.97
C ALA A 197 -1.87 -32.01 -20.38
N THR A 198 -2.69 -30.97 -20.56
CA THR A 198 -2.89 -30.29 -21.85
C THR A 198 -1.78 -29.29 -22.19
N LEU A 199 -0.96 -28.91 -21.21
CA LEU A 199 0.10 -27.92 -21.40
C LEU A 199 1.36 -28.56 -21.99
N ALA A 200 2.09 -27.73 -22.74
CA ALA A 200 3.43 -28.07 -23.18
C ALA A 200 4.32 -28.36 -21.95
N PRO A 201 5.21 -29.37 -22.00
CA PRO A 201 6.15 -29.62 -20.92
C PRO A 201 6.94 -28.36 -20.56
N PRO A 202 7.30 -28.17 -19.28
CA PRO A 202 8.04 -27.00 -18.87
C PRO A 202 9.41 -26.95 -19.54
N ALA A 203 9.88 -25.73 -19.79
CA ALA A 203 11.26 -25.48 -20.17
C ALA A 203 12.21 -25.81 -19.01
N ASP A 204 13.52 -25.66 -19.27
CA ASP A 204 14.55 -25.78 -18.25
C ASP A 204 14.27 -24.85 -17.05
N PRO A 205 14.32 -25.33 -15.78
CA PRO A 205 14.00 -24.53 -14.61
C PRO A 205 14.84 -23.26 -14.47
N ARG A 206 16.14 -23.31 -14.81
CA ARG A 206 17.00 -22.13 -14.79
C ARG A 206 16.51 -21.08 -15.79
N ARG A 207 16.08 -21.50 -16.98
CA ARG A 207 15.50 -20.59 -17.98
C ARG A 207 14.21 -19.94 -17.48
N ILE A 208 13.28 -20.74 -16.95
CA ILE A 208 12.01 -20.25 -16.38
C ILE A 208 12.28 -19.20 -15.29
N TRP A 209 13.25 -19.48 -14.43
CA TRP A 209 13.61 -18.57 -13.33
C TRP A 209 14.07 -17.20 -13.83
N LEU A 210 14.99 -17.15 -14.81
CA LEU A 210 15.46 -15.89 -15.37
C LEU A 210 14.37 -15.15 -16.13
N ASP A 211 13.52 -15.87 -16.87
CA ASP A 211 12.39 -15.26 -17.58
C ASP A 211 11.36 -14.66 -16.60
N LEU A 212 11.11 -15.31 -15.45
CA LEU A 212 10.24 -14.79 -14.39
C LEU A 212 10.82 -13.54 -13.73
N LEU A 213 12.10 -13.55 -13.38
CA LEU A 213 12.79 -12.39 -12.81
C LEU A 213 12.75 -11.16 -13.73
N ASP A 214 12.65 -11.37 -15.05
CA ASP A 214 12.55 -10.32 -16.06
C ASP A 214 11.13 -9.77 -16.27
N THR A 215 10.10 -10.41 -15.69
CA THR A 215 8.70 -9.95 -15.87
C THR A 215 8.43 -8.65 -15.11
N PRO A 216 7.60 -7.72 -15.64
CA PRO A 216 7.26 -6.49 -14.92
C PRO A 216 6.63 -6.71 -13.53
N ALA A 217 5.90 -7.82 -13.35
CA ALA A 217 5.29 -8.19 -12.07
C ALA A 217 6.37 -8.47 -11.00
N VAL A 218 7.41 -9.21 -11.34
CA VAL A 218 8.48 -9.63 -10.42
C VAL A 218 9.67 -8.65 -10.40
N ALA A 219 10.11 -8.18 -11.57
CA ALA A 219 11.32 -7.38 -11.72
C ALA A 219 11.38 -6.17 -10.78
N SER A 220 12.60 -5.76 -10.45
CA SER A 220 12.87 -4.63 -9.58
C SER A 220 12.10 -3.38 -10.02
N LYS A 221 11.40 -2.77 -9.07
CA LYS A 221 10.70 -1.48 -9.29
C LYS A 221 11.66 -0.27 -9.22
N ARG A 222 12.98 -0.52 -9.25
CA ARG A 222 14.05 0.48 -9.19
C ARG A 222 13.97 1.57 -10.24
N TRP A 223 13.50 1.21 -11.44
CA TRP A 223 13.23 2.19 -12.49
C TRP A 223 12.22 3.25 -12.04
N VAL A 224 11.20 2.87 -11.26
CA VAL A 224 10.18 3.78 -10.73
C VAL A 224 10.76 4.61 -9.58
N TYR A 225 11.22 3.98 -8.50
CA TYR A 225 11.50 4.73 -7.26
C TYR A 225 12.76 5.60 -7.30
N ARG A 226 13.71 5.38 -8.23
CA ARG A 226 14.87 6.26 -8.42
C ARG A 226 14.51 7.65 -8.98
N GLN A 227 13.30 7.80 -9.50
CA GLN A 227 12.79 9.08 -10.00
C GLN A 227 12.23 9.96 -8.87
N TYR A 228 12.08 9.42 -7.65
CA TYR A 228 11.52 10.12 -6.50
C TYR A 228 12.56 10.29 -5.38
N ASP A 229 12.45 11.40 -4.66
CA ASP A 229 13.18 11.56 -3.40
C ASP A 229 12.55 10.69 -2.31
N HIS A 230 13.40 9.94 -1.61
CA HIS A 230 13.01 9.07 -0.51
C HIS A 230 13.83 9.36 0.77
N MET A 231 14.53 10.50 0.81
CA MET A 231 15.43 10.91 1.90
C MET A 231 15.05 12.26 2.53
N VAL A 232 14.07 12.98 2.00
CA VAL A 232 13.59 14.26 2.55
C VAL A 232 13.28 14.11 4.04
N ARG A 233 13.84 15.04 4.84
CA ARG A 233 13.82 15.05 6.31
C ARG A 233 14.54 13.89 7.01
N THR A 234 15.32 13.09 6.27
CA THR A 234 16.19 12.00 6.74
C THR A 234 15.51 11.01 7.70
N ASN A 235 14.24 10.71 7.41
CA ASN A 235 13.38 9.96 8.32
C ASN A 235 13.15 8.50 7.90
N THR A 236 13.50 8.17 6.65
CA THR A 236 13.44 6.84 6.07
C THR A 236 14.54 5.96 6.68
N VAL A 237 14.17 4.75 7.10
CA VAL A 237 15.08 3.77 7.72
C VAL A 237 15.46 2.69 6.72
N VAL A 238 14.47 2.21 5.96
CA VAL A 238 14.64 1.20 4.91
C VAL A 238 14.31 1.85 3.57
N LEU A 239 15.24 1.76 2.62
CA LEU A 239 15.08 2.32 1.29
C LEU A 239 14.09 1.49 0.45
N PRO A 240 13.42 2.09 -0.54
CA PRO A 240 12.52 1.35 -1.44
C PRO A 240 13.22 0.16 -2.10
N GLY A 241 12.47 -0.95 -2.25
CA GLY A 241 12.94 -2.17 -2.90
C GLY A 241 13.55 -3.22 -1.98
N LEU A 242 13.59 -2.99 -0.65
CA LEU A 242 14.16 -3.91 0.34
C LEU A 242 13.11 -4.67 1.18
N GLY A 243 11.86 -4.72 0.70
CA GLY A 243 10.68 -5.19 1.43
C GLY A 243 9.74 -4.03 1.73
N ALA A 244 9.14 -4.03 2.94
CA ALA A 244 8.24 -2.97 3.38
C ALA A 244 8.95 -1.62 3.59
N GLY A 245 8.20 -0.52 3.41
CA GLY A 245 8.69 0.83 3.67
C GLY A 245 8.73 1.13 5.17
N VAL A 246 9.82 1.74 5.66
CA VAL A 246 10.00 2.02 7.09
C VAL A 246 10.40 3.47 7.35
N VAL A 247 9.60 4.17 8.15
CA VAL A 247 9.81 5.57 8.50
C VAL A 247 9.84 5.73 10.01
N ARG A 248 10.90 6.37 10.53
CA ARG A 248 11.09 6.58 11.97
C ARG A 248 10.12 7.61 12.54
N VAL A 249 9.65 7.39 13.76
CA VAL A 249 8.99 8.44 14.54
C VAL A 249 10.05 9.23 15.32
N LYS A 250 10.37 10.44 14.86
CA LYS A 250 11.42 11.29 15.45
C LYS A 250 11.21 11.49 16.95
N GLY A 251 12.31 11.50 17.70
CA GLY A 251 12.30 11.60 19.16
C GLY A 251 11.92 10.31 19.89
N THR A 252 11.74 9.21 19.16
CA THR A 252 11.43 7.89 19.74
C THR A 252 12.28 6.79 19.10
N ALA A 253 12.28 5.59 19.68
CA ALA A 253 12.85 4.39 19.06
C ALA A 253 11.92 3.77 18.00
N ARG A 254 10.66 4.22 17.91
CA ARG A 254 9.63 3.58 17.09
C ARG A 254 9.74 3.92 15.61
N ALA A 255 9.18 3.06 14.78
CA ALA A 255 8.98 3.31 13.36
C ALA A 255 7.57 2.89 12.91
N LEU A 256 7.10 3.53 11.85
CA LEU A 256 5.95 3.10 11.08
C LEU A 256 6.45 2.26 9.90
N VAL A 257 5.79 1.13 9.68
CA VAL A 257 6.07 0.21 8.57
C VAL A 257 4.84 0.17 7.67
N PHE A 258 5.02 0.15 6.36
CA PHE A 258 3.91 0.08 5.41
C PHE A 258 4.21 -0.80 4.21
N SER A 259 3.17 -1.46 3.72
CA SER A 259 3.14 -2.31 2.52
C SER A 259 1.89 -2.00 1.70
N LEU A 260 1.92 -2.37 0.41
CA LEU A 260 0.77 -2.27 -0.49
C LEU A 260 0.74 -3.49 -1.40
N ASP A 261 -0.38 -4.21 -1.42
CA ASP A 261 -0.52 -5.47 -2.15
C ASP A 261 -1.92 -5.60 -2.77
N GLY A 262 -2.03 -6.27 -3.92
CA GLY A 262 -3.28 -6.33 -4.67
C GLY A 262 -3.15 -7.08 -6.00
N ASN A 263 -3.16 -8.40 -5.96
CA ASN A 263 -3.06 -9.24 -7.16
C ASN A 263 -4.43 -9.41 -7.84
N GLY A 264 -4.63 -8.69 -8.95
CA GLY A 264 -5.86 -8.76 -9.73
C GLY A 264 -6.12 -10.13 -10.38
N ARG A 265 -5.10 -10.96 -10.64
CA ARG A 265 -5.30 -12.31 -11.21
C ARG A 265 -6.03 -13.21 -10.23
N HIS A 266 -5.62 -13.18 -8.97
CA HIS A 266 -6.28 -13.94 -7.91
C HIS A 266 -7.75 -13.53 -7.80
N CYS A 267 -8.02 -12.23 -7.79
CA CYS A 267 -9.39 -11.71 -7.71
C CYS A 267 -10.22 -11.99 -8.97
N PHE A 268 -9.60 -12.11 -10.15
CA PHE A 268 -10.28 -12.51 -11.38
C PHE A 268 -10.74 -13.98 -11.34
N LEU A 269 -9.94 -14.85 -10.72
CA LEU A 269 -10.17 -16.29 -10.61
C LEU A 269 -11.08 -16.65 -9.43
N ASP A 270 -10.93 -15.95 -8.31
CA ASP A 270 -11.77 -16.03 -7.12
C ASP A 270 -11.75 -14.67 -6.39
N PRO A 271 -12.78 -13.82 -6.54
CA PRO A 271 -12.78 -12.50 -5.93
C PRO A 271 -12.72 -12.52 -4.39
N ALA A 272 -13.37 -13.49 -3.74
CA ALA A 272 -13.38 -13.58 -2.28
C ALA A 272 -11.99 -13.99 -1.77
N GLU A 273 -11.40 -15.02 -2.38
CA GLU A 273 -10.05 -15.46 -2.03
C GLU A 273 -9.01 -14.39 -2.36
N GLY A 274 -9.09 -13.75 -3.52
CA GLY A 274 -8.22 -12.64 -3.88
C GLY A 274 -8.29 -11.46 -2.90
N GLY A 275 -9.48 -11.15 -2.39
CA GLY A 275 -9.65 -10.17 -1.31
C GLY A 275 -8.99 -10.58 0.00
N ARG A 276 -9.09 -11.86 0.41
CA ARG A 276 -8.40 -12.40 1.58
C ARG A 276 -6.87 -12.35 1.41
N LEU A 277 -6.38 -12.79 0.27
CA LEU A 277 -4.96 -12.84 -0.08
C LEU A 277 -4.32 -11.44 -0.06
N ALA A 278 -4.99 -10.42 -0.60
CA ALA A 278 -4.43 -9.07 -0.62
C ALA A 278 -4.25 -8.48 0.80
N VAL A 279 -5.18 -8.75 1.73
CA VAL A 279 -5.01 -8.35 3.14
C VAL A 279 -3.90 -9.16 3.81
N ALA A 280 -3.89 -10.48 3.59
CA ALA A 280 -2.90 -11.38 4.18
C ALA A 280 -1.48 -11.01 3.76
N GLU A 281 -1.24 -10.81 2.47
CA GLU A 281 0.06 -10.44 1.90
C GLU A 281 0.55 -9.10 2.42
N ALA A 282 -0.30 -8.06 2.41
CA ALA A 282 0.08 -6.76 2.94
C ALA A 282 0.43 -6.81 4.43
N ALA A 283 -0.36 -7.50 5.25
CA ALA A 283 -0.06 -7.66 6.67
C ALA A 283 1.21 -8.50 6.90
N ARG A 284 1.42 -9.55 6.10
CA ARG A 284 2.64 -10.39 6.13
C ARG A 284 3.89 -9.60 5.79
N ASN A 285 3.84 -8.73 4.78
CA ASN A 285 4.96 -7.86 4.41
C ASN A 285 5.35 -6.90 5.54
N VAL A 286 4.37 -6.36 6.27
CA VAL A 286 4.64 -5.56 7.48
C VAL A 286 5.27 -6.42 8.58
N ALA A 287 4.78 -7.63 8.79
CA ALA A 287 5.32 -8.58 9.77
C ALA A 287 6.74 -9.05 9.43
N CYS A 288 7.06 -9.24 8.14
CA CYS A 288 8.41 -9.57 7.66
C CYS A 288 9.43 -8.49 8.04
N ALA A 289 9.05 -7.21 8.04
CA ALA A 289 9.91 -6.13 8.52
C ALA A 289 10.01 -6.06 10.07
N GLY A 290 9.30 -6.94 10.78
CA GLY A 290 9.30 -7.07 12.24
C GLY A 290 8.25 -6.22 12.97
N ALA A 291 7.34 -5.56 12.24
CA ALA A 291 6.32 -4.69 12.81
C ALA A 291 4.99 -5.42 13.02
N VAL A 292 4.22 -4.98 14.02
CA VAL A 292 2.84 -5.45 14.23
C VAL A 292 1.91 -4.67 13.29
N PRO A 293 1.16 -5.32 12.39
CA PRO A 293 0.09 -4.66 11.62
C PRO A 293 -0.98 -4.07 12.56
N ILE A 294 -1.42 -2.83 12.31
CA ILE A 294 -2.38 -2.14 13.19
C ILE A 294 -3.57 -1.50 12.46
N GLY A 295 -3.51 -1.38 11.14
CA GLY A 295 -4.58 -0.78 10.36
C GLY A 295 -4.32 -0.87 8.87
N ALA A 296 -5.38 -0.78 8.10
CA ALA A 296 -5.34 -0.88 6.65
C ALA A 296 -6.16 0.21 5.96
N THR A 297 -5.83 0.47 4.71
CA THR A 297 -6.61 1.26 3.76
C THR A 297 -6.84 0.43 2.51
N ASN A 298 -7.95 0.66 1.81
CA ASN A 298 -8.22 -0.02 0.55
C ASN A 298 -8.39 0.96 -0.62
N CYS A 299 -8.04 0.51 -1.82
CA CYS A 299 -8.40 1.14 -3.08
C CYS A 299 -9.06 0.07 -3.95
N LEU A 300 -10.38 0.13 -4.02
CA LEU A 300 -11.21 -0.87 -4.70
C LEU A 300 -11.45 -0.44 -6.15
N ASN A 301 -10.88 -1.16 -7.12
CA ASN A 301 -11.03 -0.84 -8.55
C ASN A 301 -11.78 -1.96 -9.28
N PHE A 302 -12.97 -1.63 -9.79
CA PHE A 302 -13.88 -2.59 -10.44
C PHE A 302 -14.52 -1.99 -11.69
N GLY A 303 -15.05 -2.86 -12.57
CA GLY A 303 -15.79 -2.47 -13.77
C GLY A 303 -17.14 -1.81 -13.48
N ASN A 304 -18.05 -1.85 -14.45
CA ASN A 304 -19.38 -1.27 -14.33
C ASN A 304 -20.26 -2.05 -13.33
N PRO A 305 -20.62 -1.46 -12.18
CA PRO A 305 -21.41 -2.12 -11.13
C PRO A 305 -22.87 -2.36 -11.52
N GLU A 306 -23.34 -1.91 -12.69
CA GLU A 306 -24.70 -2.18 -13.18
C GLU A 306 -24.83 -3.58 -13.76
N ARG A 307 -23.70 -4.21 -14.09
CA ARG A 307 -23.63 -5.60 -14.53
C ARG A 307 -23.64 -6.52 -13.29
N PRO A 308 -24.60 -7.45 -13.16
CA PRO A 308 -24.71 -8.30 -11.98
C PRO A 308 -23.44 -9.10 -11.65
N GLU A 309 -22.67 -9.47 -12.66
CA GLU A 309 -21.41 -10.19 -12.55
C GLU A 309 -20.31 -9.35 -11.91
N ILE A 310 -20.21 -8.08 -12.29
CA ILE A 310 -19.22 -7.15 -11.73
C ILE A 310 -19.60 -6.77 -10.30
N MET A 311 -20.90 -6.53 -10.04
CA MET A 311 -21.38 -6.26 -8.69
C MET A 311 -21.15 -7.46 -7.76
N TRP A 312 -21.29 -8.68 -8.28
CA TRP A 312 -20.97 -9.90 -7.53
C TRP A 312 -19.47 -9.98 -7.21
N GLN A 313 -18.58 -9.73 -8.18
CA GLN A 313 -17.13 -9.70 -7.93
C GLN A 313 -16.78 -8.66 -6.85
N PHE A 314 -17.35 -7.46 -6.93
CA PHE A 314 -17.17 -6.42 -5.91
C PHE A 314 -17.60 -6.86 -4.52
N SER A 315 -18.81 -7.42 -4.38
CA SER A 315 -19.30 -7.90 -3.09
C SER A 315 -18.40 -8.99 -2.52
N GLN A 316 -18.03 -9.98 -3.32
CA GLN A 316 -17.22 -11.11 -2.86
C GLN A 316 -15.82 -10.67 -2.43
N ALA A 317 -15.17 -9.77 -3.17
CA ALA A 317 -13.89 -9.19 -2.78
C ALA A 317 -13.98 -8.42 -1.45
N VAL A 318 -15.04 -7.62 -1.26
CA VAL A 318 -15.28 -6.90 0.00
C VAL A 318 -15.52 -7.86 1.16
N ASP A 319 -16.27 -8.94 0.95
CA ASP A 319 -16.52 -9.97 1.97
C ASP A 319 -15.21 -10.67 2.39
N GLY A 320 -14.37 -11.04 1.41
CA GLY A 320 -13.05 -11.63 1.66
C GLY A 320 -12.11 -10.70 2.41
N ILE A 321 -12.04 -9.42 2.02
CA ILE A 321 -11.28 -8.39 2.76
C ILE A 321 -11.79 -8.28 4.19
N ALA A 322 -13.10 -8.22 4.39
CA ALA A 322 -13.69 -8.07 5.71
C ALA A 322 -13.43 -9.29 6.61
N GLU A 323 -13.43 -10.51 6.05
CA GLU A 323 -13.05 -11.73 6.76
C GLU A 323 -11.59 -11.68 7.20
N ALA A 324 -10.66 -11.42 6.28
CA ALA A 324 -9.23 -11.35 6.58
C ALA A 324 -8.90 -10.24 7.58
N CYS A 325 -9.49 -9.05 7.45
CA CYS A 325 -9.31 -7.96 8.41
C CYS A 325 -9.75 -8.35 9.83
N ARG A 326 -10.87 -9.06 10.00
CA ARG A 326 -11.31 -9.55 11.31
C ARG A 326 -10.37 -10.65 11.84
N ALA A 327 -9.94 -11.54 10.96
CA ALA A 327 -9.06 -12.65 11.32
C ALA A 327 -7.61 -12.21 11.56
N LEU A 328 -7.17 -11.04 11.11
CA LEU A 328 -5.83 -10.52 11.39
C LEU A 328 -5.83 -9.36 12.40
N ASP A 329 -7.02 -8.94 12.85
CA ASP A 329 -7.21 -7.76 13.71
C ASP A 329 -6.64 -6.47 13.09
N VAL A 330 -6.84 -6.30 11.78
CA VAL A 330 -6.36 -5.16 11.00
C VAL A 330 -7.56 -4.39 10.43
N PRO A 331 -8.05 -3.36 11.14
CA PRO A 331 -9.24 -2.62 10.70
C PRO A 331 -8.95 -1.73 9.48
N ILE A 332 -9.92 -1.62 8.57
CA ILE A 332 -9.90 -0.63 7.49
C ILE A 332 -10.22 0.75 8.09
N THR A 333 -9.26 1.68 8.07
CA THR A 333 -9.39 3.03 8.64
C THR A 333 -9.80 4.09 7.61
N GLY A 334 -9.73 3.76 6.32
CA GLY A 334 -10.07 4.64 5.22
C GLY A 334 -9.92 3.91 3.88
N GLY A 335 -10.29 4.57 2.79
CA GLY A 335 -10.10 4.00 1.46
C GLY A 335 -10.83 4.73 0.35
N ASN A 336 -10.77 4.14 -0.84
CA ASN A 336 -11.33 4.64 -2.07
C ASN A 336 -12.08 3.52 -2.83
N VAL A 337 -13.12 3.89 -3.56
CA VAL A 337 -13.83 3.00 -4.48
C VAL A 337 -13.91 3.65 -5.85
N SER A 338 -13.24 3.03 -6.81
CA SER A 338 -13.29 3.36 -8.23
C SER A 338 -14.12 2.30 -8.96
N LEU A 339 -15.22 2.72 -9.57
CA LEU A 339 -16.12 1.87 -10.35
C LEU A 339 -16.07 2.30 -11.81
N TYR A 340 -16.67 1.52 -12.71
CA TYR A 340 -16.72 1.81 -14.15
C TYR A 340 -15.32 1.80 -14.81
N ASN A 341 -14.35 1.05 -14.26
CA ASN A 341 -13.04 0.85 -14.87
C ASN A 341 -13.13 -0.16 -16.01
N GLU A 342 -13.59 0.31 -17.17
CA GLU A 342 -13.74 -0.48 -18.39
C GLU A 342 -13.31 0.31 -19.63
N THR A 343 -12.76 -0.39 -20.61
CA THR A 343 -12.44 0.17 -21.95
C THR A 343 -13.08 -0.73 -23.00
N ASP A 344 -13.81 -0.15 -23.95
CA ASP A 344 -14.52 -0.87 -25.03
C ASP A 344 -15.41 -2.03 -24.52
N GLY A 345 -16.04 -1.83 -23.36
CA GLY A 345 -16.92 -2.82 -22.71
C GLY A 345 -16.18 -3.96 -21.99
N GLN A 346 -14.85 -3.94 -21.99
CA GLN A 346 -14.02 -4.89 -21.25
C GLN A 346 -13.63 -4.30 -19.90
N ALA A 347 -14.03 -5.00 -18.83
CA ALA A 347 -13.64 -4.63 -17.48
C ALA A 347 -12.20 -5.03 -17.19
N ILE A 348 -11.53 -4.25 -16.34
CA ILE A 348 -10.29 -4.69 -15.70
C ILE A 348 -10.53 -5.97 -14.89
N TYR A 349 -9.47 -6.67 -14.53
CA TYR A 349 -9.56 -7.61 -13.44
C TYR A 349 -10.00 -6.89 -12.16
N PRO A 350 -10.88 -7.48 -11.34
CA PRO A 350 -11.17 -6.96 -10.01
C PRO A 350 -9.85 -6.69 -9.27
N THR A 351 -9.59 -5.45 -8.86
CA THR A 351 -8.29 -5.06 -8.31
C THR A 351 -8.46 -4.29 -7.00
N PRO A 352 -8.77 -5.00 -5.89
CA PRO A 352 -8.62 -4.43 -4.56
C PRO A 352 -7.13 -4.32 -4.22
N VAL A 353 -6.66 -3.09 -3.99
CA VAL A 353 -5.31 -2.83 -3.46
C VAL A 353 -5.43 -2.50 -1.98
N LEU A 354 -4.68 -3.21 -1.15
CA LEU A 354 -4.66 -3.08 0.30
C LEU A 354 -3.34 -2.46 0.73
N GLY A 355 -3.41 -1.32 1.40
CA GLY A 355 -2.26 -0.75 2.10
C GLY A 355 -2.36 -1.04 3.59
N VAL A 356 -1.33 -1.64 4.18
CA VAL A 356 -1.29 -1.93 5.62
C VAL A 356 -0.21 -1.10 6.29
N VAL A 357 -0.53 -0.55 7.48
CA VAL A 357 0.42 0.14 8.35
C VAL A 357 0.63 -0.68 9.61
N GLY A 358 1.88 -0.82 10.02
CA GLY A 358 2.30 -1.42 11.27
C GLY A 358 3.19 -0.52 12.12
N VAL A 359 3.36 -0.92 13.37
CA VAL A 359 4.24 -0.24 14.32
C VAL A 359 5.38 -1.17 14.72
N LEU A 360 6.59 -0.63 14.63
CA LEU A 360 7.80 -1.24 15.16
C LEU A 360 8.21 -0.49 16.42
N ASP A 361 8.37 -1.20 17.54
CA ASP A 361 8.70 -0.59 18.84
C ASP A 361 10.13 -0.03 18.89
N ASP A 362 11.05 -0.72 18.21
CA ASP A 362 12.47 -0.37 18.17
C ASP A 362 13.00 -0.56 16.74
N VAL A 363 13.37 0.56 16.12
CA VAL A 363 13.92 0.63 14.76
C VAL A 363 15.16 -0.23 14.55
N THR A 364 15.88 -0.59 15.61
CA THR A 364 17.06 -1.47 15.53
C THR A 364 16.72 -2.96 15.36
N HIS A 365 15.43 -3.32 15.39
CA HIS A 365 14.91 -4.66 15.10
C HIS A 365 14.36 -4.80 13.68
N VAL A 366 14.43 -3.74 12.86
CA VAL A 366 13.94 -3.78 11.49
C VAL A 366 14.67 -4.86 10.68
N LEU A 367 13.91 -5.61 9.89
CA LEU A 367 14.43 -6.61 8.96
C LEU A 367 14.20 -6.15 7.53
N THR A 368 15.02 -6.65 6.62
CA THR A 368 14.85 -6.52 5.17
C THR A 368 14.81 -7.91 4.55
N ARG A 369 14.52 -7.99 3.25
CA ARG A 369 14.56 -9.25 2.49
C ARG A 369 15.98 -9.81 2.28
N VAL A 370 17.00 -8.96 2.37
CA VAL A 370 18.36 -9.27 1.90
C VAL A 370 19.05 -10.27 2.82
N PHE A 371 19.69 -11.31 2.28
CA PHE A 371 20.62 -12.14 3.03
C PHE A 371 21.90 -11.37 3.34
N PRO A 372 22.16 -11.01 4.62
CA PRO A 372 23.13 -9.97 4.94
C PRO A 372 24.56 -10.49 5.12
N GLU A 373 24.73 -11.79 5.37
CA GLU A 373 26.02 -12.41 5.68
C GLU A 373 26.01 -13.90 5.30
N PRO A 374 27.19 -14.50 5.00
CA PRO A 374 27.29 -15.93 4.69
C PRO A 374 27.08 -16.80 5.94
N ASP A 375 26.96 -18.11 5.72
CA ASP A 375 26.90 -19.17 6.74
C ASP A 375 25.67 -19.12 7.69
N LEU A 376 24.66 -18.32 7.36
CA LEU A 376 23.37 -18.34 8.06
C LEU A 376 22.52 -19.51 7.55
N GLU A 377 21.81 -20.17 8.46
CA GLU A 377 20.81 -21.16 8.08
C GLU A 377 19.59 -20.46 7.47
N ILE A 378 19.08 -21.00 6.37
CA ILE A 378 17.86 -20.53 5.71
C ILE A 378 16.73 -21.46 6.13
N VAL A 379 15.65 -20.86 6.65
CA VAL A 379 14.44 -21.57 7.07
C VAL A 379 13.26 -21.07 6.26
N LEU A 380 12.50 -22.00 5.71
CA LEU A 380 11.16 -21.75 5.20
C LEU A 380 10.17 -21.89 6.35
N LEU A 381 9.44 -20.81 6.63
CA LEU A 381 8.26 -20.82 7.49
C LEU A 381 7.02 -20.91 6.59
N GLY A 382 6.13 -21.86 6.84
CA GLY A 382 5.02 -22.21 5.97
C GLY A 382 5.21 -23.52 5.21
N ASP A 383 4.20 -23.90 4.44
CA ASP A 383 4.20 -25.12 3.65
C ASP A 383 5.13 -24.98 2.42
N PRO A 384 6.00 -25.94 2.10
CA PRO A 384 6.76 -25.91 0.85
C PRO A 384 5.91 -26.02 -0.42
N ALA A 385 4.71 -26.59 -0.35
CA ALA A 385 3.85 -26.77 -1.52
C ALA A 385 3.33 -25.43 -2.06
N GLY A 386 3.28 -25.30 -3.39
CA GLY A 386 2.67 -24.19 -4.12
C GLY A 386 1.85 -24.69 -5.30
N GLY A 387 0.88 -23.89 -5.75
CA GLY A 387 0.04 -24.19 -6.90
C GLY A 387 0.44 -23.40 -8.15
N LEU A 388 0.06 -23.88 -9.35
CA LEU A 388 0.27 -23.11 -10.59
C LEU A 388 -0.97 -22.30 -10.98
N GLY A 389 -2.13 -22.57 -10.38
CA GLY A 389 -3.34 -21.79 -10.53
C GLY A 389 -3.12 -20.30 -10.22
N GLY A 390 -3.42 -19.42 -11.17
CA GLY A 390 -3.23 -17.97 -11.05
C GLY A 390 -1.78 -17.48 -11.04
N SER A 391 -0.79 -18.38 -11.07
CA SER A 391 0.62 -18.04 -10.93
C SER A 391 1.19 -17.18 -12.06
N GLU A 392 2.22 -16.39 -11.75
CA GLU A 392 2.97 -15.65 -12.77
C GLU A 392 3.70 -16.62 -13.72
N TYR A 393 4.10 -17.81 -13.26
CA TYR A 393 4.61 -18.86 -14.15
C TYR A 393 3.61 -19.22 -15.25
N LEU A 394 2.37 -19.54 -14.90
CA LEU A 394 1.36 -19.95 -15.87
C LEU A 394 1.05 -18.83 -16.87
N LYS A 395 0.98 -17.59 -16.38
CA LYS A 395 0.81 -16.40 -17.22
C LYS A 395 1.97 -16.19 -18.18
N GLN A 396 3.20 -16.26 -17.69
CA GLN A 396 4.39 -15.95 -18.49
C GLN A 396 4.75 -17.07 -19.47
N ALA A 397 4.74 -18.32 -19.02
CA ALA A 397 5.15 -19.46 -19.84
C ALA A 397 4.06 -19.92 -20.82
N HIS A 398 2.78 -19.74 -20.46
CA HIS A 398 1.65 -20.26 -21.25
C HIS A 398 0.64 -19.19 -21.69
N GLY A 399 0.74 -17.94 -21.23
CA GLY A 399 -0.22 -16.89 -21.56
C GLY A 399 -1.59 -17.09 -20.91
N LEU A 400 -1.65 -17.86 -19.81
CA LEU A 400 -2.90 -18.28 -19.19
C LEU A 400 -3.08 -17.68 -17.78
N VAL A 401 -4.28 -17.19 -17.49
CA VAL A 401 -4.75 -16.87 -16.14
C VAL A 401 -5.88 -17.86 -15.85
N ARG A 402 -5.52 -19.02 -15.31
CA ARG A 402 -6.41 -20.16 -15.05
C ARG A 402 -6.03 -20.88 -13.76
N GLY A 403 -6.96 -21.68 -13.24
CA GLY A 403 -6.83 -22.43 -11.99
C GLY A 403 -7.03 -21.53 -10.78
N ALA A 404 -7.75 -22.02 -9.78
CA ALA A 404 -7.99 -21.25 -8.56
C ALA A 404 -6.67 -20.95 -7.84
N PRO A 405 -6.49 -19.75 -7.27
CA PRO A 405 -5.32 -19.46 -6.44
C PRO A 405 -5.33 -20.36 -5.20
N ALA A 406 -4.15 -20.64 -4.64
CA ALA A 406 -4.03 -21.39 -3.40
C ALA A 406 -4.73 -20.62 -2.26
N PRO A 407 -5.61 -21.26 -1.48
CA PRO A 407 -6.38 -20.58 -0.45
C PRO A 407 -5.51 -20.22 0.76
N VAL A 408 -5.84 -19.11 1.44
CA VAL A 408 -5.23 -18.71 2.70
C VAL A 408 -6.00 -19.27 3.89
N ASP A 409 -5.27 -19.94 4.79
CA ASP A 409 -5.76 -20.27 6.13
C ASP A 409 -5.42 -19.08 7.04
N LEU A 410 -6.43 -18.28 7.39
CA LEU A 410 -6.25 -17.03 8.12
C LEU A 410 -5.72 -17.25 9.55
N ASP A 411 -5.99 -18.39 10.18
CA ASP A 411 -5.46 -18.71 11.50
C ASP A 411 -3.96 -19.04 11.42
N ARG A 412 -3.55 -19.80 10.40
CA ARG A 412 -2.12 -20.06 10.13
C ARG A 412 -1.39 -18.78 9.74
N GLU A 413 -2.00 -17.93 8.94
CA GLU A 413 -1.45 -16.63 8.54
C GLU A 413 -1.21 -15.75 9.77
N ARG A 414 -2.20 -15.62 10.66
CA ARG A 414 -2.02 -14.90 11.93
C ARG A 414 -0.86 -15.47 12.75
N ALA A 415 -0.81 -16.80 12.90
CA ALA A 415 0.23 -17.46 13.68
C ALA A 415 1.63 -17.23 13.12
N LEU A 416 1.77 -17.22 11.78
CA LEU A 416 3.00 -16.89 11.08
C LEU A 416 3.42 -15.44 11.31
N GLN A 417 2.50 -14.48 11.15
CA GLN A 417 2.80 -13.06 11.36
C GLN A 417 3.24 -12.78 12.80
N GLU A 418 2.56 -13.37 13.79
CA GLU A 418 2.95 -13.25 15.19
C GLU A 418 4.34 -13.88 15.46
N LEU A 419 4.65 -15.01 14.82
CA LEU A 419 5.98 -15.63 14.91
C LEU A 419 7.07 -14.72 14.33
N LEU A 420 6.82 -14.07 13.19
CA LEU A 420 7.78 -13.16 12.55
C LEU A 420 8.07 -11.94 13.44
N VAL A 421 7.04 -11.33 14.01
CA VAL A 421 7.19 -10.21 14.95
C VAL A 421 7.98 -10.64 16.19
N ASP A 422 7.64 -11.80 16.78
CA ASP A 422 8.37 -12.35 17.93
C ASP A 422 9.84 -12.62 17.58
N ALA A 423 10.12 -13.18 16.40
CA ALA A 423 11.46 -13.51 15.93
C ALA A 423 12.30 -12.27 15.66
N ALA A 424 11.73 -11.23 15.06
CA ALA A 424 12.38 -9.94 14.84
C ALA A 424 12.71 -9.27 16.18
N ARG A 425 11.72 -9.15 17.07
CA ARG A 425 11.89 -8.57 18.42
C ARG A 425 12.91 -9.34 19.26
N GLY A 426 12.93 -10.67 19.13
CA GLY A 426 13.87 -11.55 19.80
C GLY A 426 15.25 -11.66 19.14
N ARG A 427 15.44 -11.04 17.97
CA ARG A 427 16.65 -11.13 17.12
C ARG A 427 17.05 -12.57 16.77
N TRP A 428 16.07 -13.43 16.51
CA TRP A 428 16.29 -14.83 16.13
C TRP A 428 16.64 -14.98 14.65
N ILE A 429 16.20 -14.00 13.85
CA ILE A 429 16.39 -13.95 12.41
C ILE A 429 17.14 -12.67 12.02
N ARG A 430 17.76 -12.71 10.84
CA ARG A 430 18.58 -11.64 10.26
C ARG A 430 17.93 -10.99 9.04
N SER A 431 17.08 -11.74 8.35
CA SER A 431 16.27 -11.26 7.23
C SER A 431 14.96 -12.06 7.17
N ALA A 432 13.96 -11.48 6.51
CA ALA A 432 12.71 -12.15 6.21
C ALA A 432 12.15 -11.63 4.88
N HIS A 433 11.68 -12.53 4.03
CA HIS A 433 11.06 -12.20 2.75
C HIS A 433 9.91 -13.16 2.46
N ASP A 434 8.77 -12.64 2.00
CA ASP A 434 7.60 -13.46 1.78
C ASP A 434 7.60 -14.17 0.41
N GLY A 435 6.89 -15.29 0.35
CA GLY A 435 6.59 -15.98 -0.89
C GLY A 435 5.35 -15.38 -1.54
N SER A 436 5.51 -14.81 -2.73
CA SER A 436 4.44 -14.21 -3.55
C SER A 436 4.62 -14.58 -5.03
N ASP A 437 4.47 -13.62 -5.96
CA ASP A 437 4.58 -13.77 -7.41
C ASP A 437 5.88 -14.50 -7.81
N GLY A 438 5.75 -15.58 -8.59
CA GLY A 438 6.88 -16.38 -9.08
C GLY A 438 7.45 -17.39 -8.08
N GLY A 439 6.88 -17.51 -6.88
CA GLY A 439 7.18 -18.58 -5.93
C GLY A 439 8.54 -18.49 -5.24
N LEU A 440 8.95 -19.59 -4.60
CA LEU A 440 10.12 -19.63 -3.71
C LEU A 440 11.45 -19.34 -4.42
N ALA A 441 11.61 -19.77 -5.68
CA ALA A 441 12.81 -19.47 -6.45
C ALA A 441 12.99 -17.97 -6.67
N VAL A 442 11.90 -17.25 -7.00
CA VAL A 442 11.92 -15.79 -7.11
C VAL A 442 12.22 -15.15 -5.75
N THR A 443 11.51 -15.54 -4.68
CA THR A 443 11.78 -15.06 -3.32
C THR A 443 13.26 -15.21 -2.94
N LEU A 444 13.87 -16.37 -3.23
CA LEU A 444 15.28 -16.63 -2.93
C LEU A 444 16.23 -15.78 -3.77
N ALA A 445 15.94 -15.60 -5.07
CA ALA A 445 16.70 -14.68 -5.91
C ALA A 445 16.62 -13.26 -5.38
N GLU A 446 15.44 -12.78 -5.02
CA GLU A 446 15.24 -11.49 -4.41
C GLU A 446 16.04 -11.36 -3.12
N CYS A 447 16.10 -12.36 -2.24
CA CYS A 447 16.95 -12.30 -1.04
C CYS A 447 18.45 -12.13 -1.35
N CYS A 448 18.90 -12.60 -2.51
CA CYS A 448 20.32 -12.62 -2.90
C CYS A 448 20.75 -11.41 -3.76
N VAL A 449 19.81 -10.55 -4.19
CA VAL A 449 20.09 -9.39 -5.06
C VAL A 449 19.92 -8.08 -4.32
N GLU A 450 21.04 -7.40 -4.05
CA GLU A 450 21.20 -5.98 -3.69
C GLU A 450 22.68 -5.79 -3.35
N SER A 451 23.16 -4.55 -3.29
CA SER A 451 24.52 -4.24 -2.81
C SER A 451 24.78 -4.86 -1.43
N GLY A 452 25.76 -5.77 -1.35
CA GLY A 452 26.17 -6.45 -0.11
C GLY A 452 25.42 -7.75 0.20
N ALA A 453 24.47 -8.17 -0.65
CA ALA A 453 23.83 -9.47 -0.54
C ALA A 453 24.82 -10.61 -0.85
N VAL A 454 24.54 -11.80 -0.32
CA VAL A 454 25.28 -13.04 -0.60
C VAL A 454 24.40 -14.06 -1.31
N GLY A 455 25.03 -15.02 -1.99
CA GLY A 455 24.34 -16.15 -2.61
C GLY A 455 23.70 -17.10 -1.59
N ALA A 456 23.18 -18.22 -2.10
CA ALA A 456 22.55 -19.24 -1.27
C ALA A 456 22.65 -20.62 -1.91
N GLN A 457 22.75 -21.64 -1.06
CA GLN A 457 22.54 -23.03 -1.45
C GLN A 457 21.30 -23.54 -0.72
N VAL A 458 20.29 -23.93 -1.50
CA VAL A 458 18.98 -24.33 -1.00
C VAL A 458 18.60 -25.68 -1.59
N ASP A 459 18.04 -26.55 -0.75
CA ASP A 459 17.43 -27.82 -1.09
C ASP A 459 15.99 -27.82 -0.57
N LEU A 460 15.04 -27.75 -1.50
CA LEU A 460 13.62 -27.76 -1.17
C LEU A 460 13.14 -29.21 -1.02
N PRO A 461 12.26 -29.49 -0.04
CA PRO A 461 11.65 -30.80 0.06
C PRO A 461 10.76 -31.07 -1.16
N GLU A 462 10.57 -32.34 -1.50
CA GLU A 462 9.64 -32.75 -2.54
C GLU A 462 8.20 -32.34 -2.17
N SER A 463 7.49 -31.64 -3.05
CA SER A 463 6.11 -31.24 -2.80
C SER A 463 5.18 -32.44 -3.00
N VAL A 464 4.80 -33.10 -1.91
CA VAL A 464 4.06 -34.36 -1.93
C VAL A 464 2.53 -34.18 -2.07
N GLU A 465 2.01 -32.95 -2.00
CA GLU A 465 0.56 -32.68 -1.85
C GLU A 465 0.01 -31.59 -2.80
N SER A 466 0.38 -31.59 -4.09
CA SER A 466 -0.37 -30.79 -5.07
C SER A 466 -1.65 -31.53 -5.52
N VAL A 467 -2.75 -30.78 -5.70
CA VAL A 467 -4.02 -31.27 -6.28
C VAL A 467 -3.89 -31.45 -7.80
N GLU A 468 -3.00 -30.67 -8.41
CA GLU A 468 -2.68 -30.67 -9.84
C GLU A 468 -1.44 -31.53 -10.09
N ARG A 469 -1.59 -32.87 -10.10
CA ARG A 469 -0.44 -33.78 -10.27
C ARG A 469 -0.20 -34.13 -11.72
N ASP A 470 0.89 -33.60 -12.27
CA ASP A 470 1.57 -34.11 -13.46
C ASP A 470 3.07 -34.11 -13.15
N ASP A 471 3.71 -35.29 -13.19
CA ASP A 471 5.11 -35.47 -12.83
C ASP A 471 6.05 -34.55 -13.64
N ARG A 472 5.64 -34.12 -14.84
CA ARG A 472 6.41 -33.19 -15.68
C ARG A 472 6.56 -31.81 -15.03
N PHE A 473 5.65 -31.41 -14.14
CA PHE A 473 5.61 -30.08 -13.52
C PHE A 473 6.07 -30.07 -12.06
N GLY A 474 6.47 -31.22 -11.47
CA GLY A 474 6.82 -31.30 -10.05
C GLY A 474 7.92 -30.31 -9.62
N VAL A 475 9.01 -30.21 -10.39
CA VAL A 475 10.09 -29.24 -10.13
C VAL A 475 9.60 -27.79 -10.27
N VAL A 476 8.76 -27.53 -11.28
CA VAL A 476 8.20 -26.19 -11.50
C VAL A 476 7.26 -25.78 -10.37
N GLN A 477 6.43 -26.70 -9.87
CA GLN A 477 5.57 -26.46 -8.71
C GLN A 477 6.39 -26.18 -7.45
N ALA A 478 7.45 -26.95 -7.19
CA ALA A 478 8.32 -26.73 -6.03
C ALA A 478 9.05 -25.37 -6.07
N LEU A 479 9.49 -24.94 -7.25
CA LEU A 479 10.27 -23.71 -7.41
C LEU A 479 9.40 -22.45 -7.59
N PHE A 480 8.39 -22.53 -8.45
CA PHE A 480 7.63 -21.38 -8.95
C PHE A 480 6.15 -21.44 -8.58
N GLY A 481 5.70 -22.49 -7.90
CA GLY A 481 4.35 -22.57 -7.37
C GLY A 481 4.11 -21.49 -6.32
N GLU A 482 2.95 -20.84 -6.42
CA GLU A 482 2.54 -19.73 -5.56
C GLU A 482 1.58 -20.25 -4.48
N ALA A 483 1.78 -19.77 -3.25
CA ALA A 483 0.93 -20.06 -2.11
C ALA A 483 1.16 -19.01 -1.01
N PRO A 484 0.09 -18.61 -0.29
CA PRO A 484 0.16 -17.67 0.82
C PRO A 484 0.84 -18.30 2.04
N SER A 485 1.03 -17.51 3.10
CA SER A 485 1.55 -18.00 4.39
C SER A 485 2.92 -18.68 4.32
N ARG A 486 3.78 -18.21 3.41
CA ARG A 486 5.17 -18.64 3.27
C ARG A 486 6.13 -17.47 3.42
N VAL A 487 7.19 -17.65 4.20
CA VAL A 487 8.27 -16.67 4.39
C VAL A 487 9.61 -17.39 4.48
N VAL A 488 10.59 -16.90 3.73
CA VAL A 488 11.98 -17.31 3.82
C VAL A 488 12.70 -16.40 4.80
N VAL A 489 13.36 -16.99 5.80
CA VAL A 489 14.16 -16.26 6.79
C VAL A 489 15.60 -16.76 6.84
N SER A 490 16.53 -15.85 7.07
CA SER A 490 17.88 -16.22 7.51
C SER A 490 17.96 -16.17 9.03
N VAL A 491 18.52 -17.22 9.64
CA VAL A 491 18.50 -17.41 11.09
C VAL A 491 19.82 -16.95 11.71
N ALA A 492 19.72 -16.18 12.79
CA ALA A 492 20.90 -15.76 13.55
C ALA A 492 21.61 -16.97 14.18
N THR A 493 22.94 -16.93 14.23
CA THR A 493 23.76 -18.04 14.75
C THR A 493 23.29 -18.48 16.15
N GLY A 494 23.01 -19.77 16.30
CA GLY A 494 22.56 -20.36 17.57
C GLY A 494 21.08 -20.15 17.92
N GLN A 495 20.28 -19.49 17.06
CA GLN A 495 18.85 -19.23 17.32
C GLN A 495 17.91 -20.21 16.63
N ARG A 496 18.42 -21.13 15.81
CA ARG A 496 17.62 -22.13 15.07
C ARG A 496 16.63 -22.89 15.94
N GLU A 497 17.09 -23.55 16.99
CA GLU A 497 16.21 -24.38 17.82
C GLU A 497 15.13 -23.54 18.50
N ARG A 498 15.43 -22.29 18.84
CA ARG A 498 14.45 -21.36 19.39
C ARG A 498 13.36 -21.01 18.38
N LEU A 499 13.76 -20.68 17.14
CA LEU A 499 12.81 -20.40 16.05
C LEU A 499 11.93 -21.61 15.76
N LEU A 500 12.53 -22.80 15.58
CA LEU A 500 11.79 -24.02 15.26
C LEU A 500 10.87 -24.46 16.41
N SER A 501 11.30 -24.32 17.67
CA SER A 501 10.44 -24.60 18.83
C SER A 501 9.22 -23.67 18.84
N ARG A 502 9.44 -22.37 18.64
CA ARG A 502 8.36 -21.39 18.65
C ARG A 502 7.39 -21.57 17.48
N ALA A 503 7.90 -21.96 16.32
CA ALA A 503 7.08 -22.32 15.17
C ALA A 503 6.16 -23.51 15.49
N ARG A 504 6.69 -24.59 16.09
CA ARG A 504 5.90 -25.75 16.52
C ARG A 504 4.83 -25.40 17.56
N GLU A 505 5.16 -24.57 18.54
CA GLU A 505 4.19 -24.09 19.55
C GLU A 505 3.00 -23.34 18.92
N ARG A 506 3.25 -22.63 17.82
CA ARG A 506 2.25 -21.87 17.07
C ARG A 506 1.64 -22.66 15.90
N ALA A 507 1.96 -23.94 15.75
CA ALA A 507 1.56 -24.79 14.63
C ALA A 507 1.92 -24.23 13.23
N VAL A 508 3.01 -23.46 13.15
CA VAL A 508 3.57 -22.96 11.89
C VAL A 508 4.57 -23.98 11.37
N PRO A 509 4.38 -24.57 10.17
CA PRO A 509 5.38 -25.44 9.54
C PRO A 509 6.70 -24.69 9.39
N ALA A 510 7.81 -25.35 9.71
CA ALA A 510 9.14 -24.74 9.61
C ALA A 510 10.17 -25.78 9.24
N VAL A 511 10.91 -25.54 8.15
CA VAL A 511 11.92 -26.45 7.62
C VAL A 511 13.20 -25.70 7.28
N VAL A 512 14.34 -26.24 7.69
CA VAL A 512 15.65 -25.73 7.28
C VAL A 512 15.87 -26.18 5.85
N ILE A 513 16.02 -25.22 4.93
CA ILE A 513 16.12 -25.49 3.49
C ILE A 513 17.49 -25.19 2.94
N GLY A 514 18.40 -24.57 3.68
CA GLY A 514 19.70 -24.22 3.10
C GLY A 514 20.59 -23.36 3.96
N ARG A 515 21.59 -22.76 3.31
CA ARG A 515 22.53 -21.81 3.91
C ARG A 515 22.86 -20.68 2.95
N THR A 516 23.11 -19.49 3.51
CA THR A 516 23.61 -18.32 2.76
C THR A 516 25.11 -18.44 2.48
N GLY A 517 25.58 -17.84 1.41
CA GLY A 517 26.99 -17.73 1.06
C GLY A 517 27.29 -17.89 -0.43
N GLY A 518 28.50 -17.47 -0.82
CA GLY A 518 28.98 -17.52 -2.19
C GLY A 518 28.42 -16.41 -3.09
N ASP A 519 28.67 -16.55 -4.39
CA ASP A 519 28.33 -15.63 -5.48
C ASP A 519 27.32 -16.25 -6.46
N ARG A 520 26.64 -17.32 -6.04
CA ARG A 520 25.67 -18.07 -6.82
C ARG A 520 24.46 -18.47 -5.99
N ILE A 521 23.34 -18.69 -6.66
CA ILE A 521 22.12 -19.21 -6.06
C ILE A 521 21.88 -20.60 -6.66
N ARG A 522 22.02 -21.62 -5.82
CA ARG A 522 21.88 -23.02 -6.20
C ARG A 522 20.62 -23.60 -5.58
N LEU A 523 19.73 -24.10 -6.42
CA LEU A 523 18.48 -24.73 -6.00
C LEU A 523 18.53 -26.22 -6.32
N ALA A 524 18.27 -27.02 -5.29
CA ALA A 524 18.00 -28.44 -5.36
C ALA A 524 16.56 -28.73 -4.93
N VAL A 525 16.02 -29.85 -5.41
CA VAL A 525 14.75 -30.42 -4.95
C VAL A 525 15.04 -31.87 -4.59
N ALA A 526 14.71 -32.26 -3.35
CA ALA A 526 14.96 -33.60 -2.83
C ALA A 526 16.42 -34.07 -3.01
N GLY A 527 17.38 -33.14 -2.86
CA GLY A 527 18.82 -33.41 -3.00
C GLY A 527 19.36 -33.41 -4.43
N GLU A 528 18.51 -33.29 -5.46
CA GLU A 528 18.95 -33.14 -6.85
C GLU A 528 19.03 -31.67 -7.25
N GLN A 529 20.19 -31.21 -7.73
CA GLN A 529 20.35 -29.83 -8.19
C GLN A 529 19.58 -29.61 -9.50
N VAL A 530 18.62 -28.68 -9.47
CA VAL A 530 17.69 -28.41 -10.59
C VAL A 530 17.93 -27.04 -11.26
N ALA A 531 18.52 -26.08 -10.55
CA ALA A 531 18.84 -24.76 -11.10
C ALA A 531 20.07 -24.13 -10.42
N ASP A 532 20.85 -23.36 -11.20
CA ASP A 532 22.00 -22.59 -10.71
C ASP A 532 22.16 -21.30 -11.54
N ILE A 533 22.12 -20.14 -10.88
CA ILE A 533 22.37 -18.82 -11.49
C ILE A 533 23.41 -18.02 -10.69
N GLY A 534 24.23 -17.22 -11.37
CA GLY A 534 25.12 -16.27 -10.70
C GLY A 534 24.37 -15.04 -10.18
N LEU A 535 24.91 -14.37 -9.14
CA LEU A 535 24.31 -13.13 -8.62
C LEU A 535 24.23 -12.03 -9.68
N ASP A 536 25.25 -11.88 -10.51
CA ASP A 536 25.25 -10.90 -11.61
C ASP A 536 24.14 -11.19 -12.63
N GLU A 537 23.88 -12.46 -12.91
CA GLU A 537 22.79 -12.86 -13.83
C GLU A 537 21.42 -12.54 -13.22
N ALA A 538 21.25 -12.83 -11.94
CA ALA A 538 20.03 -12.51 -11.21
C ALA A 538 19.80 -10.98 -11.13
N GLU A 539 20.83 -10.19 -10.81
CA GLU A 539 20.75 -8.72 -10.75
C GLU A 539 20.47 -8.12 -12.14
N GLN A 540 21.02 -8.69 -13.22
CA GLN A 540 20.72 -8.25 -14.58
C GLN A 540 19.28 -8.57 -14.99
N ALA A 541 18.78 -9.78 -14.69
CA ALA A 541 17.41 -10.18 -14.98
C ALA A 541 16.42 -9.33 -14.15
N TRP A 542 16.53 -9.38 -12.83
CA TRP A 542 15.62 -8.72 -11.91
C TRP A 542 15.79 -7.20 -11.90
N GLY A 543 17.02 -6.70 -11.78
CA GLY A 543 17.30 -5.26 -11.60
C GLY A 543 16.99 -4.38 -12.81
N GLN A 544 16.95 -4.97 -14.01
CA GLN A 544 16.74 -4.24 -15.27
C GLN A 544 15.47 -4.65 -16.04
N GLY A 545 14.72 -5.66 -15.59
CA GLY A 545 13.58 -6.18 -16.35
C GLY A 545 12.50 -5.14 -16.64
N LEU A 546 12.18 -4.29 -15.65
CA LEU A 546 11.23 -3.20 -15.86
C LEU A 546 11.75 -2.12 -16.83
N THR A 547 13.06 -1.82 -16.80
CA THR A 547 13.70 -0.91 -17.75
C THR A 547 13.58 -1.46 -19.18
N ARG A 548 13.96 -2.74 -19.38
CA ARG A 548 13.86 -3.41 -20.69
C ARG A 548 12.43 -3.42 -21.21
N HIS A 549 11.45 -3.64 -20.33
CA HIS A 549 10.04 -3.60 -20.69
C HIS A 549 9.66 -2.24 -21.31
N PHE A 550 9.96 -1.13 -20.63
CA PHE A 550 9.63 0.21 -21.12
C PHE A 550 10.42 0.60 -22.38
N GLU A 551 11.68 0.20 -22.50
CA GLU A 551 12.48 0.41 -23.73
C GLU A 551 11.88 -0.37 -24.92
N THR A 552 11.41 -1.60 -24.68
CA THR A 552 10.76 -2.41 -25.72
C THR A 552 9.43 -1.80 -26.15
N VAL A 553 8.61 -1.33 -25.22
CA VAL A 553 7.33 -0.66 -25.54
C VAL A 553 7.58 0.60 -26.37
N ALA A 554 8.51 1.46 -25.95
CA ALA A 554 8.88 2.66 -26.70
C ALA A 554 9.35 2.35 -28.13
N SER A 555 10.11 1.25 -28.31
CA SER A 555 10.58 0.83 -29.64
C SER A 555 9.48 0.29 -30.57
N ARG A 556 8.33 -0.14 -30.04
CA ARG A 556 7.18 -0.62 -30.83
C ARG A 556 6.25 0.53 -31.24
N GLU A 557 6.24 1.61 -30.47
CA GLU A 557 5.43 2.80 -30.73
C GLU A 557 6.11 3.79 -31.70
N ALA A 558 7.44 3.79 -31.73
CA ALA A 558 8.26 4.53 -32.69
C ALA A 558 8.33 3.81 -34.05
#